data_AF-A0A5C7VRS5-F1
#
_entry.id   AF-A0A5C7VRS5-F1
#
_cell.length_a   1.000
_cell.length_b   1.000
_cell.length_c   1.000
_cell.angle_alpha   90.00
_cell.angle_beta   90.00
_cell.angle_gamma   90.00
#
_symmetry.space_group_name_H-M   'P 1'
#
loop_
_entity.id
_entity.type
_entity.pdbx_description
1 polymer ?
#
loop_
_entity_poly.entity_id
_entity_poly.type
_entity_poly.pdbx_seq_one_letter_code
_entity_poly.pdbx_strand_id
1 'polypeptide(L)'
;MKLSDRYKYECDTFRLLIEEFENQVNNYYEKNEQYINEMVAHDVDEYLPPKFIPNYKLILTTFLLIEAQGLLDFFIPIIVNSLARIKNVSVSDFDETWKNGNVLCWVKHVLKEEIGLKYDFNQGSYCKLKEFYRIRNDLIHYGGYLSDRNKKLLEGKKGIRVSEISQLYVIEFSYCRDLINDIEEFFSDIHKNF
;
A
#
# COMPACT_ATOMS: atom_id res chain seq x y z
N MET A 1 -5.31 -23.17 13.32
CA MET A 1 -4.52 -22.28 12.45
C MET A 1 -3.89 -21.20 13.32
N LYS A 2 -2.56 -21.04 13.29
CA LYS A 2 -1.87 -20.01 14.09
C LYS A 2 -2.12 -18.63 13.47
N LEU A 3 -1.96 -17.55 14.26
CA LEU A 3 -2.12 -16.17 13.76
C LEU A 3 -1.16 -15.87 12.60
N SER A 4 0.07 -16.38 12.68
CA SER A 4 1.08 -16.34 11.61
C SER A 4 0.57 -16.87 10.28
N ASP A 5 -0.16 -17.98 10.33
CA ASP A 5 -0.67 -18.65 9.13
C ASP A 5 -1.81 -17.84 8.51
N ARG A 6 -2.58 -17.10 9.32
CA ARG A 6 -3.73 -16.29 8.86
C ARG A 6 -3.29 -15.10 8.02
N TYR A 7 -2.45 -14.21 8.55
CA TYR A 7 -2.06 -13.02 7.79
C TYR A 7 -1.19 -13.38 6.59
N LYS A 8 -0.41 -14.47 6.66
CA LYS A 8 0.36 -14.97 5.53
C LYS A 8 -0.56 -15.42 4.40
N TYR A 9 -1.60 -16.20 4.72
CA TYR A 9 -2.60 -16.61 3.74
C TYR A 9 -3.28 -15.41 3.06
N GLU A 10 -3.64 -14.37 3.82
CA GLU A 10 -4.19 -13.15 3.25
C GLU A 10 -3.18 -12.45 2.32
N CYS A 11 -1.93 -12.28 2.75
CA CYS A 11 -0.87 -11.68 1.91
C CYS A 11 -0.64 -12.48 0.62
N ASP A 12 -0.63 -13.81 0.70
CA ASP A 12 -0.52 -14.70 -0.48
C ASP A 12 -1.72 -14.54 -1.42
N THR A 13 -2.93 -14.41 -0.87
CA THR A 13 -4.15 -14.12 -1.64
C THR A 13 -4.05 -12.77 -2.36
N PHE A 14 -3.53 -11.74 -1.70
CA PHE A 14 -3.30 -10.44 -2.31
C PHE A 14 -2.25 -10.49 -3.43
N ARG A 15 -1.16 -11.26 -3.27
CA ARG A 15 -0.18 -11.45 -4.34
C ARG A 15 -0.81 -12.09 -5.58
N LEU A 16 -1.66 -13.11 -5.40
CA LEU A 16 -2.40 -13.73 -6.50
C LEU A 16 -3.36 -12.73 -7.17
N LEU A 17 -4.04 -11.88 -6.38
CA LEU A 17 -4.91 -10.84 -6.93
C LEU A 17 -4.13 -9.80 -7.76
N ILE A 18 -2.93 -9.42 -7.31
CA ILE A 18 -2.04 -8.52 -8.05
C ILE A 18 -1.67 -9.15 -9.41
N GLU A 19 -1.29 -10.43 -9.42
CA GLU A 19 -0.98 -11.16 -10.66
C GLU A 19 -2.18 -11.24 -11.61
N GLU A 20 -3.37 -11.53 -11.08
CA GLU A 20 -4.60 -11.57 -11.86
C GLU A 20 -4.93 -10.21 -12.49
N PHE A 21 -4.84 -9.13 -11.73
CA PHE A 21 -5.06 -7.77 -12.26
C PHE A 21 -4.01 -7.34 -13.28
N GLU A 22 -2.74 -7.69 -13.06
CA GLU A 22 -1.67 -7.45 -14.02
C GLU A 22 -1.95 -8.19 -15.34
N ASN A 23 -2.37 -9.46 -15.26
CA ASN A 23 -2.78 -10.24 -16.43
C ASN A 23 -4.02 -9.65 -17.13
N GLN A 24 -5.01 -9.16 -16.39
CA GLN A 24 -6.18 -8.52 -16.98
C GLN A 24 -5.83 -7.26 -17.77
N VAL A 25 -4.90 -6.44 -17.27
CA VAL A 25 -4.39 -5.26 -18.00
C VAL A 25 -3.66 -5.67 -19.27
N ASN A 26 -2.78 -6.69 -19.19
CA ASN A 26 -2.05 -7.18 -20.35
C ASN A 26 -3.00 -7.76 -21.42
N ASN A 27 -3.93 -8.61 -21.00
CA ASN A 27 -4.96 -9.17 -21.88
C ASN A 27 -5.85 -8.08 -22.50
N TYR A 28 -6.17 -7.03 -21.74
CA TYR A 28 -6.93 -5.90 -22.27
C TYR A 28 -6.13 -5.16 -23.34
N TYR A 29 -4.83 -4.94 -23.12
CA TYR A 29 -3.94 -4.32 -24.10
C TYR A 29 -3.88 -5.15 -25.38
N GLU A 30 -3.60 -6.45 -25.29
CA GLU A 30 -3.51 -7.35 -26.45
C GLU A 30 -4.82 -7.40 -27.25
N LYS A 31 -5.97 -7.52 -26.57
CA LYS A 31 -7.28 -7.58 -27.24
C LYS A 31 -7.66 -6.30 -27.97
N ASN A 32 -7.12 -5.16 -27.55
CA ASN A 32 -7.46 -3.84 -28.09
C ASN A 32 -6.29 -3.19 -28.83
N GLU A 33 -5.22 -3.93 -29.11
CA GLU A 33 -3.96 -3.41 -29.66
C GLU A 33 -4.17 -2.54 -30.90
N GLN A 34 -4.97 -3.01 -31.85
CA GLN A 34 -5.26 -2.26 -33.08
C GLN A 34 -5.95 -0.93 -32.78
N TYR A 35 -7.00 -0.91 -31.95
CA TYR A 35 -7.73 0.31 -31.58
C TYR A 35 -6.84 1.29 -30.81
N ILE A 36 -6.00 0.78 -29.92
CA ILE A 36 -5.02 1.58 -29.18
C ILE A 36 -4.05 2.23 -30.16
N ASN A 37 -3.48 1.47 -31.10
CA ASN A 37 -2.52 1.97 -32.07
C ASN A 37 -3.16 2.98 -33.05
N GLU A 38 -4.41 2.76 -33.46
CA GLU A 38 -5.17 3.72 -34.28
C GLU A 38 -5.43 5.02 -33.52
N MET A 39 -5.86 4.96 -32.25
CA MET A 39 -6.00 6.17 -31.43
C MET A 39 -4.67 6.87 -31.20
N VAL A 40 -3.58 6.14 -30.92
CA VAL A 40 -2.23 6.71 -30.81
C VAL A 40 -1.84 7.42 -32.09
N ALA A 41 -2.12 6.84 -33.27
CA ALA A 41 -1.82 7.44 -34.57
C ALA A 41 -2.56 8.76 -34.80
N HIS A 42 -3.82 8.85 -34.35
CA HIS A 42 -4.61 10.09 -34.38
C HIS A 42 -4.16 11.11 -33.33
N ASP A 43 -3.68 10.64 -32.17
CA ASP A 43 -3.13 11.47 -31.09
C ASP A 43 -1.65 11.87 -31.34
N VAL A 44 -0.94 11.40 -32.38
CA VAL A 44 0.46 11.84 -32.63
C VAL A 44 0.55 13.34 -32.91
N ASP A 45 -0.53 13.94 -33.43
CA ASP A 45 -0.66 15.38 -33.61
C ASP A 45 -0.99 16.12 -32.29
N GLU A 46 -1.40 15.40 -31.22
CA GLU A 46 -1.70 15.89 -29.86
C GLU A 46 -1.09 14.99 -28.73
N TYR A 47 0.14 14.52 -28.90
CA TYR A 47 1.10 14.05 -27.87
C TYR A 47 0.62 13.28 -26.59
N LEU A 48 -0.45 12.45 -26.60
CA LEU A 48 -0.78 11.60 -25.44
C LEU A 48 -1.28 10.21 -25.85
N PRO A 49 -0.79 9.11 -25.23
CA PRO A 49 -1.35 7.78 -25.45
C PRO A 49 -2.82 7.73 -24.97
N PRO A 50 -3.67 6.83 -25.52
CA PRO A 50 -5.06 6.72 -25.14
C PRO A 50 -5.17 6.47 -23.64
N LYS A 51 -5.78 7.43 -22.93
CA LYS A 51 -5.83 7.47 -21.46
C LYS A 51 -6.53 6.25 -20.85
N PHE A 52 -7.24 5.45 -21.64
CA PHE A 52 -8.06 4.34 -21.16
C PHE A 52 -7.26 3.27 -20.40
N ILE A 53 -6.13 2.79 -20.96
CA ILE A 53 -5.32 1.74 -20.32
C ILE A 53 -4.56 2.25 -19.09
N PRO A 54 -3.88 3.41 -19.15
CA PRO A 54 -3.31 4.02 -17.96
C PRO A 54 -4.35 4.25 -16.85
N ASN A 55 -5.57 4.71 -17.19
CA ASN A 55 -6.65 4.90 -16.22
C ASN A 55 -7.15 3.57 -15.64
N TYR A 56 -7.32 2.54 -16.46
CA TYR A 56 -7.74 1.22 -15.99
C TYR A 56 -6.71 0.61 -15.03
N LYS A 57 -5.41 0.66 -15.39
CA LYS A 57 -4.31 0.27 -14.50
C LYS A 57 -4.30 1.08 -13.21
N LEU A 58 -4.52 2.39 -13.29
CA LEU A 58 -4.54 3.28 -12.13
C LEU A 58 -5.68 2.92 -11.17
N ILE A 59 -6.87 2.61 -11.69
CA ILE A 59 -8.02 2.18 -10.88
C ILE A 59 -7.67 0.89 -10.12
N LEU A 60 -7.15 -0.12 -10.81
CA LEU A 60 -6.81 -1.41 -10.20
C LEU A 60 -5.71 -1.28 -9.14
N THR A 61 -4.64 -0.52 -9.43
CA THR A 61 -3.56 -0.30 -8.47
C THR A 61 -4.00 0.54 -7.28
N THR A 62 -4.84 1.55 -7.48
CA THR A 62 -5.43 2.34 -6.38
C THR A 62 -6.29 1.46 -5.47
N PHE A 63 -7.12 0.59 -6.05
CA PHE A 63 -7.91 -0.37 -5.30
C PHE A 63 -7.02 -1.30 -4.44
N LEU A 64 -5.96 -1.88 -5.03
CA LEU A 64 -5.00 -2.73 -4.30
C LEU A 64 -4.36 -1.99 -3.12
N LEU A 65 -4.05 -0.70 -3.26
CA LEU A 65 -3.50 0.11 -2.17
C LEU A 65 -4.51 0.37 -1.04
N ILE A 66 -5.79 0.56 -1.36
CA ILE A 66 -6.85 0.70 -0.36
C ILE A 66 -7.04 -0.62 0.40
N GLU A 67 -7.02 -1.74 -0.29
CA GLU A 67 -7.16 -3.05 0.34
C GLU A 67 -5.93 -3.42 1.20
N ALA A 68 -4.72 -3.07 0.75
CA ALA A 68 -3.51 -3.24 1.55
C ALA A 68 -3.55 -2.43 2.86
N GLN A 69 -4.18 -1.25 2.86
CA GLN A 69 -4.48 -0.50 4.09
C GLN A 69 -5.43 -1.29 5.01
N GLY A 70 -6.48 -1.91 4.44
CA GLY A 70 -7.43 -2.74 5.19
C GLY A 70 -6.76 -3.92 5.90
N LEU A 71 -5.75 -4.55 5.29
CA LEU A 71 -4.95 -5.59 5.94
C LEU A 71 -4.26 -5.08 7.21
N LEU A 72 -3.64 -3.91 7.15
CA LEU A 72 -2.96 -3.29 8.29
C LEU A 72 -3.97 -2.99 9.41
N ASP A 73 -5.08 -2.33 9.06
CA ASP A 73 -6.12 -1.93 10.01
C ASP A 73 -6.77 -3.14 10.71
N PHE A 74 -6.91 -4.26 10.01
CA PHE A 74 -7.47 -5.48 10.57
C PHE A 74 -6.47 -6.26 11.44
N PHE A 75 -5.26 -6.55 10.93
CA PHE A 75 -4.34 -7.48 11.60
C PHE A 75 -3.56 -6.84 12.75
N ILE A 76 -3.21 -5.55 12.66
CA ILE A 76 -2.39 -4.89 13.68
C ILE A 76 -3.06 -4.94 15.07
N PRO A 77 -4.34 -4.57 15.23
CA PRO A 77 -5.01 -4.67 16.53
C PRO A 77 -5.05 -6.10 17.07
N ILE A 78 -5.26 -7.11 16.22
CA ILE A 78 -5.28 -8.52 16.61
C ILE A 78 -3.92 -8.98 17.13
N ILE A 79 -2.84 -8.61 16.44
CA ILE A 79 -1.46 -8.94 16.82
C ILE A 79 -1.10 -8.27 18.16
N VAL A 80 -1.41 -6.98 18.31
CA VAL A 80 -1.14 -6.21 19.54
C VAL A 80 -1.90 -6.77 20.73
N ASN A 81 -3.20 -7.06 20.57
CA ASN A 81 -4.00 -7.67 21.65
C ASN A 81 -3.48 -9.04 22.05
N SER A 82 -2.95 -9.81 21.09
CA SER A 82 -2.29 -11.08 21.39
C SER A 82 -1.00 -10.88 22.18
N LEU A 83 -0.18 -9.85 21.85
CA LEU A 83 1.05 -9.50 22.58
C LEU A 83 0.75 -9.10 24.02
N ALA A 84 -0.20 -8.18 24.18
CA ALA A 84 -0.62 -7.67 25.48
C ALA A 84 -1.04 -8.81 26.43
N ARG A 85 -1.82 -9.77 25.92
CA ARG A 85 -2.22 -10.97 26.67
C ARG A 85 -1.03 -11.84 27.07
N ILE A 86 -0.08 -12.08 26.17
CA ILE A 86 1.10 -12.91 26.46
C ILE A 86 2.00 -12.25 27.51
N LYS A 87 2.20 -10.93 27.43
CA LYS A 87 3.01 -10.18 28.41
C LYS A 87 2.23 -9.82 29.68
N ASN A 88 0.93 -10.11 29.73
CA ASN A 88 0.02 -9.73 30.82
C ASN A 88 0.04 -8.23 31.13
N VAL A 89 -0.03 -7.41 30.07
CA VAL A 89 -0.03 -5.94 30.13
C VAL A 89 -1.35 -5.42 29.58
N SER A 90 -1.90 -4.38 30.20
CA SER A 90 -3.03 -3.63 29.63
C SER A 90 -2.52 -2.64 28.61
N VAL A 91 -3.15 -2.59 27.44
CA VAL A 91 -2.79 -1.67 26.36
C VAL A 91 -3.92 -0.72 26.04
N SER A 92 -3.58 0.45 25.50
CA SER A 92 -4.56 1.42 25.02
C SER A 92 -5.30 0.88 23.80
N ASP A 93 -6.63 0.97 23.80
CA ASP A 93 -7.44 0.61 22.63
C ASP A 93 -7.12 1.50 21.42
N PHE A 94 -7.28 0.95 20.22
CA PHE A 94 -7.26 1.75 19.01
C PHE A 94 -8.56 2.54 18.91
N ASP A 95 -8.44 3.86 18.79
CA ASP A 95 -9.56 4.75 18.48
C ASP A 95 -9.26 5.58 17.21
N GLU A 96 -10.32 6.06 16.55
CA GLU A 96 -10.19 6.84 15.31
C GLU A 96 -9.58 8.24 15.52
N THR A 97 -9.48 8.70 16.76
CA THR A 97 -8.87 10.00 17.12
C THR A 97 -7.34 9.93 17.17
N TRP A 98 -6.75 8.73 17.23
CA TRP A 98 -5.29 8.53 17.19
C TRP A 98 -4.66 9.00 15.86
N LYS A 99 -4.16 10.24 15.86
CA LYS A 99 -3.45 10.86 14.72
C LYS A 99 -4.16 10.64 13.38
N ASN A 100 -5.47 10.91 13.34
CA ASN A 100 -6.35 10.70 12.20
C ASN A 100 -6.55 9.21 11.84
N GLY A 101 -6.80 8.36 12.83
CA GLY A 101 -7.07 6.93 12.62
C GLY A 101 -5.93 6.13 12.03
N ASN A 102 -4.67 6.51 12.28
CA ASN A 102 -3.51 5.82 11.70
C ASN A 102 -3.06 4.67 12.60
N VAL A 103 -3.42 3.43 12.23
CA VAL A 103 -3.10 2.24 13.04
C VAL A 103 -1.58 2.01 13.19
N LEU A 104 -0.76 2.45 12.22
CA LEU A 104 0.71 2.38 12.33
C LEU A 104 1.27 3.34 13.39
N CYS A 105 0.62 4.48 13.59
CA CYS A 105 1.01 5.40 14.67
C CYS A 105 0.64 4.82 16.04
N TRP A 106 -0.55 4.21 16.13
CA TRP A 106 -1.02 3.55 17.34
C TRP A 106 -0.12 2.37 17.73
N VAL A 107 0.16 1.44 16.81
CA VAL A 107 1.01 0.27 17.10
C VAL A 107 2.42 0.69 17.53
N LYS A 108 3.00 1.74 16.93
CA LYS A 108 4.30 2.26 17.38
C LYS A 108 4.26 2.71 18.83
N HIS A 109 3.19 3.39 19.24
CA HIS A 109 3.02 3.82 20.62
C HIS A 109 2.89 2.63 21.57
N VAL A 110 1.94 1.73 21.31
CA VAL A 110 1.67 0.58 22.19
C VAL A 110 2.90 -0.32 22.30
N LEU A 111 3.51 -0.70 21.18
CA LEU A 111 4.65 -1.62 21.21
C LEU A 111 5.87 -1.00 21.92
N LYS A 112 6.11 0.30 21.75
CA LYS A 112 7.29 0.97 22.32
C LYS A 112 7.12 1.39 23.77
N GLU A 113 6.00 2.04 24.08
CA GLU A 113 5.80 2.72 25.37
C GLU A 113 5.06 1.85 26.39
N GLU A 114 4.16 0.97 25.95
CA GLU A 114 3.34 0.15 26.86
C GLU A 114 3.88 -1.28 27.00
N ILE A 115 4.20 -1.92 25.87
CA ILE A 115 4.74 -3.29 25.86
C ILE A 115 6.26 -3.30 26.08
N GLY A 116 6.96 -2.23 25.66
CA GLY A 116 8.41 -2.11 25.80
C GLY A 116 9.21 -3.00 24.83
N LEU A 117 8.68 -3.29 23.64
CA LEU A 117 9.40 -4.02 22.60
C LEU A 117 10.55 -3.18 22.02
N LYS A 118 11.72 -3.81 21.87
CA LYS A 118 12.88 -3.25 21.18
C LYS A 118 12.78 -3.45 19.67
N TYR A 119 11.74 -2.90 19.06
CA TYR A 119 11.59 -2.83 17.60
C TYR A 119 12.09 -1.46 17.09
N ASP A 120 12.90 -1.44 16.03
CA ASP A 120 13.38 -0.19 15.45
C ASP A 120 12.36 0.41 14.47
N PHE A 121 11.54 1.33 14.99
CA PHE A 121 10.55 2.08 14.21
C PHE A 121 11.13 3.21 13.34
N ASN A 122 12.44 3.31 13.17
CA ASN A 122 13.08 4.33 12.34
C ASN A 122 13.67 3.75 11.04
N GLN A 123 13.64 2.42 10.87
CA GLN A 123 14.13 1.74 9.69
C GLN A 123 13.18 0.62 9.25
N GLY A 124 13.51 -0.05 8.13
CA GLY A 124 12.81 -1.26 7.68
C GLY A 124 11.37 -1.04 7.20
N SER A 125 10.56 -2.09 7.35
CA SER A 125 9.17 -2.18 6.89
C SER A 125 8.29 -1.07 7.44
N TYR A 126 8.42 -0.70 8.71
CA TYR A 126 7.62 0.39 9.31
C TYR A 126 7.76 1.74 8.57
N CYS A 127 8.99 2.15 8.22
CA CYS A 127 9.21 3.41 7.51
C CYS A 127 8.57 3.39 6.12
N LYS A 128 8.69 2.27 5.40
CA LYS A 128 8.06 2.09 4.08
C LYS A 128 6.53 2.14 4.16
N LEU A 129 5.94 1.48 5.18
CA LEU A 129 4.50 1.51 5.41
C LEU A 129 3.99 2.91 5.78
N LYS A 130 4.76 3.69 6.55
CA LYS A 130 4.43 5.09 6.84
C LYS A 130 4.41 5.97 5.58
N GLU A 131 5.32 5.71 4.65
CA GLU A 131 5.34 6.40 3.36
C GLU A 131 4.15 6.02 2.49
N PHE A 132 3.80 4.73 2.45
CA PHE A 132 2.58 4.24 1.80
C PHE A 132 1.32 5.00 2.26
N TYR A 133 1.14 5.20 3.57
CA TYR A 133 0.00 5.98 4.10
C TYR A 133 -0.11 7.38 3.49
N ARG A 134 1.02 8.04 3.22
CA ARG A 134 1.02 9.38 2.62
C ARG A 134 0.53 9.34 1.18
N ILE A 135 0.98 8.34 0.42
CA ILE A 135 0.57 8.13 -0.99
C ILE A 135 -0.92 7.77 -1.04
N ARG A 136 -1.36 6.83 -0.20
CA ARG A 136 -2.78 6.43 -0.07
C ARG A 136 -3.66 7.62 0.31
N ASN A 137 -3.23 8.46 1.24
CA ASN A 137 -3.97 9.66 1.61
C ASN A 137 -4.09 10.66 0.46
N ASP A 138 -3.06 10.79 -0.38
CA ASP A 138 -3.15 11.62 -1.57
C ASP A 138 -4.11 11.01 -2.61
N LEU A 139 -4.13 9.69 -2.78
CA LEU A 139 -5.11 8.99 -3.62
C LEU A 139 -6.55 9.22 -3.16
N ILE A 140 -6.83 9.10 -1.86
CA ILE A 140 -8.19 9.23 -1.32
C ILE A 140 -8.65 10.70 -1.26
N HIS A 141 -7.81 11.59 -0.72
CA HIS A 141 -8.25 12.95 -0.38
C HIS A 141 -7.95 13.99 -1.45
N TYR A 142 -6.98 13.70 -2.33
CA TYR A 142 -6.58 14.59 -3.41
C TYR A 142 -6.78 13.93 -4.76
N GLY A 143 -7.64 12.90 -4.88
CA GLY A 143 -7.92 12.23 -6.16
C GLY A 143 -6.70 11.68 -6.88
N GLY A 144 -5.61 11.41 -6.15
CA GLY A 144 -4.35 10.94 -6.71
C GLY A 144 -3.40 12.02 -7.23
N TYR A 145 -3.68 13.30 -7.01
CA TYR A 145 -2.73 14.37 -7.27
C TYR A 145 -1.65 14.42 -6.19
N LEU A 146 -0.39 14.60 -6.59
CA LEU A 146 0.73 14.78 -5.69
C LEU A 146 0.56 16.05 -4.86
N SER A 147 0.47 15.90 -3.54
CA SER A 147 0.48 17.05 -2.63
C SER A 147 1.90 17.63 -2.46
N ASP A 148 2.02 18.95 -2.29
CA ASP A 148 3.32 19.64 -2.14
C ASP A 148 4.19 19.07 -1.02
N ARG A 149 3.56 18.64 0.08
CA ARG A 149 4.18 17.99 1.23
C ARG A 149 4.86 16.65 0.92
N ASN A 150 4.46 15.98 -0.18
CA ASN A 150 4.93 14.66 -0.56
C ASN A 150 5.90 14.68 -1.75
N LYS A 151 6.24 15.84 -2.34
CA LYS A 151 7.16 15.94 -3.49
C LYS A 151 8.49 15.21 -3.27
N LYS A 152 9.11 15.42 -2.10
CA LYS A 152 10.40 14.79 -1.74
C LYS A 152 10.31 13.27 -1.51
N LEU A 153 9.12 12.74 -1.22
CA LEU A 153 8.92 11.32 -0.92
C LEU A 153 9.11 10.43 -2.15
N LEU A 154 9.03 11.02 -3.36
CA LEU A 154 9.08 10.29 -4.62
C LEU A 154 10.49 10.15 -5.20
N GLU A 155 11.45 10.91 -4.68
CA GLU A 155 12.83 10.84 -5.15
C GLU A 155 13.40 9.43 -4.91
N GLY A 156 13.69 8.72 -6.01
CA GLY A 156 14.32 7.38 -5.96
C GLY A 156 13.38 6.21 -5.66
N LYS A 157 12.06 6.39 -5.62
CA LYS A 157 11.12 5.27 -5.44
C LYS A 157 10.92 4.48 -6.73
N LYS A 158 11.08 3.16 -6.66
CA LYS A 158 10.72 2.24 -7.75
C LYS A 158 9.23 1.95 -7.75
N GLY A 159 8.65 1.77 -8.94
CA GLY A 159 7.25 1.39 -9.11
C GLY A 159 6.22 2.48 -8.82
N ILE A 160 6.66 3.68 -8.44
CA ILE A 160 5.81 4.88 -8.35
C ILE A 160 6.49 6.01 -9.09
N ARG A 161 5.73 6.68 -9.95
CA ARG A 161 6.12 7.94 -10.58
C ARG A 161 4.96 8.92 -10.54
N VAL A 162 5.23 10.17 -10.90
CA VAL A 162 4.20 11.19 -11.06
C VAL A 162 4.26 11.67 -12.50
N SER A 163 3.08 11.82 -13.12
CA SER A 163 3.00 12.40 -14.46
C SER A 163 3.50 13.84 -14.43
N GLU A 164 4.48 14.16 -15.27
CA GLU A 164 5.02 15.52 -15.37
C GLU A 164 3.93 16.53 -15.79
N ILE A 165 2.97 16.07 -16.59
CA ILE A 165 1.90 16.89 -17.16
C ILE A 165 0.76 17.10 -16.16
N SER A 166 0.23 16.02 -15.57
CA SER A 166 -0.97 16.09 -14.72
C SER A 166 -0.68 16.11 -13.22
N GLN A 167 0.55 15.85 -12.80
CA GLN A 167 0.94 15.67 -11.40
C GLN A 167 0.18 14.51 -10.69
N LEU A 168 -0.43 13.60 -11.45
CA LEU A 168 -1.08 12.40 -10.91
C LEU A 168 -0.05 11.31 -10.60
N TYR A 169 -0.28 10.58 -9.51
CA TYR A 169 0.44 9.33 -9.23
C TYR A 169 0.20 8.29 -10.33
N VAL A 170 1.28 7.64 -10.73
CA VAL A 170 1.27 6.46 -11.60
C VAL A 170 1.94 5.34 -10.82
N ILE A 171 1.16 4.30 -10.55
CA ILE A 171 1.52 3.22 -9.64
C ILE A 171 1.62 1.93 -10.45
N GLU A 172 2.71 1.20 -10.24
CA GLU A 172 2.97 -0.08 -10.90
C GLU A 172 2.54 -1.24 -10.00
N PHE A 173 2.13 -2.36 -10.60
CA PHE A 173 1.81 -3.58 -9.86
C PHE A 173 2.99 -4.11 -9.04
N SER A 174 4.23 -3.87 -9.52
CA SER A 174 5.46 -4.13 -8.78
C SER A 174 5.49 -3.44 -7.42
N TYR A 175 5.08 -2.17 -7.36
CA TYR A 175 4.98 -1.44 -6.09
C TYR A 175 3.94 -2.05 -5.15
N CYS A 176 2.77 -2.42 -5.67
CA CYS A 176 1.75 -3.11 -4.86
C CYS A 176 2.30 -4.43 -4.30
N ARG A 177 3.05 -5.19 -5.09
CA ARG A 177 3.67 -6.46 -4.66
C ARG A 177 4.72 -6.23 -3.57
N ASP A 178 5.57 -5.21 -3.74
CA ASP A 178 6.56 -4.80 -2.73
C ASP A 178 5.89 -4.37 -1.42
N LEU A 179 4.78 -3.62 -1.51
CA LEU A 179 4.00 -3.22 -0.34
C LEU A 179 3.46 -4.43 0.43
N ILE A 180 2.88 -5.42 -0.25
CA ILE A 180 2.39 -6.64 0.42
C ILE A 180 3.55 -7.39 1.12
N ASN A 181 4.74 -7.42 0.51
CA ASN A 181 5.92 -7.99 1.15
C ASN A 181 6.33 -7.20 2.41
N ASP A 182 6.32 -5.87 2.35
CA ASP A 182 6.62 -5.02 3.50
C ASP A 182 5.59 -5.20 4.63
N ILE A 183 4.30 -5.41 4.30
CA ILE A 183 3.24 -5.70 5.27
C ILE A 183 3.48 -7.05 5.96
N GLU A 184 3.74 -8.11 5.19
CA GLU A 184 4.00 -9.43 5.76
C GLU A 184 5.27 -9.42 6.63
N GLU A 185 6.33 -8.76 6.17
CA GLU A 185 7.57 -8.58 6.93
C GLU A 185 7.29 -7.86 8.25
N PHE A 186 6.53 -6.77 8.22
CA PHE A 186 6.15 -6.04 9.43
C PHE A 186 5.37 -6.92 10.43
N PHE A 187 4.37 -7.69 9.96
CA PHE A 187 3.65 -8.62 10.81
C PHE A 187 4.56 -9.72 11.37
N SER A 188 5.46 -10.26 10.54
CA SER A 188 6.43 -11.26 10.95
C SER A 188 7.40 -10.73 12.00
N ASP A 189 7.88 -9.50 11.86
CA ASP A 189 8.83 -8.91 12.79
C ASP A 189 8.21 -8.61 14.15
N ILE A 190 7.00 -8.05 14.16
CA ILE A 190 6.24 -7.90 15.41
C ILE A 190 6.02 -9.28 16.03
N HIS A 191 5.75 -10.29 15.20
CA HIS A 191 5.51 -11.64 15.68
C HIS A 191 6.76 -12.37 16.20
N LYS A 192 7.93 -12.19 15.58
CA LYS A 192 9.18 -12.82 16.08
C LYS A 192 9.63 -12.25 17.43
N ASN A 193 9.20 -11.03 17.74
CA ASN A 193 9.44 -10.38 19.01
C ASN A 193 8.43 -10.79 20.12
N PHE A 194 7.51 -11.74 19.84
CA PHE A 194 6.72 -12.44 20.87
C PHE A 194 7.62 -13.17 21.88
#